data_AF-A0A949FJB4-F1
#
_entry.id   AF-A0A949FJB4-F1
#
_cell.length_a   1.000
_cell.length_b   1.000
_cell.length_c   1.000
_cell.angle_alpha   90.00
_cell.angle_beta   90.00
_cell.angle_gamma   90.00
#
_symmetry.space_group_name_H-M   'P 1'
#
loop_
_entity.id
_entity.type
_entity.pdbx_description
1 polymer ?
#
loop_
_entity_poly.entity_id
_entity_poly.type
_entity_poly.pdbx_seq_one_letter_code
_entity_poly.pdbx_strand_id
1 'polypeptide(L)'
;MQEYDRSDPSDIDTTVATLKLWTDQFAAERNWENFHTAKNLSMSVAIEAAELMEHFQWSESIPQRDLSELELAAVAEEVADVLS
;
A
#
# COMPACT_ATOMS: atom_id res chain seq x y z
N MET A 1 -29.64 1.12 11.48
CA MET A 1 -29.00 1.94 10.43
C MET A 1 -27.98 2.79 11.16
N GLN A 2 -26.74 2.30 11.31
CA GLN A 2 -25.69 3.07 11.98
C GLN A 2 -25.30 4.19 11.02
N GLU A 3 -25.36 5.43 11.51
CA GLU A 3 -24.83 6.58 10.79
C GLU A 3 -23.33 6.35 10.57
N TYR A 4 -22.93 6.31 9.30
CA TYR A 4 -21.52 6.24 8.93
C TYR A 4 -20.89 7.57 9.34
N ASP A 5 -20.04 7.54 10.35
CA ASP A 5 -19.32 8.72 10.82
C ASP A 5 -18.40 9.20 9.69
N ARG A 6 -18.63 10.42 9.17
CA ARG A 6 -17.81 11.03 8.10
C ARG A 6 -16.45 11.52 8.62
N SER A 7 -16.00 11.02 9.77
CA SER A 7 -14.70 11.34 10.37
C SER A 7 -13.60 10.37 9.93
N ASP A 8 -13.94 9.18 9.41
CA ASP A 8 -12.97 8.26 8.84
C ASP A 8 -12.53 8.73 7.45
N PRO A 9 -11.20 8.78 7.19
CA PRO A 9 -10.69 9.17 5.89
C PRO A 9 -11.20 8.25 4.79
N SER A 10 -11.64 8.83 3.69
CA SER A 10 -12.12 8.12 2.49
C SER A 10 -11.20 8.36 1.31
N ASP A 11 -11.35 7.58 0.24
CA ASP A 11 -10.60 7.79 -1.00
C ASP A 11 -10.90 9.13 -1.67
N ILE A 12 -12.02 9.77 -1.33
CA ILE A 12 -12.45 11.04 -1.95
C ILE A 12 -11.70 12.23 -1.36
N ASP A 13 -11.36 12.17 -0.08
CA ASP A 13 -10.78 13.29 0.69
C ASP A 13 -9.36 13.02 1.19
N THR A 14 -8.89 11.78 1.15
CA THR A 14 -7.51 11.42 1.51
C THR A 14 -6.56 11.63 0.34
N THR A 15 -5.86 12.76 0.35
CA THR A 15 -4.88 13.07 -0.70
C THR A 15 -3.57 12.29 -0.48
N VAL A 16 -2.76 12.14 -1.54
CA VAL A 16 -1.39 11.62 -1.41
C VAL A 16 -0.55 12.44 -0.42
N ALA A 17 -0.78 13.75 -0.32
CA ALA A 17 -0.09 14.58 0.68
C ALA A 17 -0.49 14.20 2.11
N THR A 18 -1.75 13.82 2.33
CA THR A 18 -2.25 13.30 3.61
C THR A 18 -1.58 11.96 3.94
N LEU A 19 -1.51 11.04 2.98
CA LEU A 19 -0.85 9.74 3.16
C LEU A 19 0.63 9.90 3.52
N LYS A 20 1.37 10.74 2.80
CA LYS A 20 2.78 11.02 3.09
C LYS A 20 2.99 11.55 4.51
N LEU A 21 2.11 12.44 4.97
CA LEU A 21 2.18 12.97 6.33
C LEU A 21 2.03 11.87 7.38
N TRP A 22 1.09 10.94 7.15
CA TRP A 22 0.90 9.80 8.05
C TRP A 22 2.08 8.83 8.02
N THR A 23 2.64 8.52 6.85
CA THR A 23 3.85 7.69 6.73
C THR A 23 5.05 8.31 7.45
N ASP A 24 5.26 9.62 7.28
CA ASP A 24 6.34 10.35 7.96
C ASP A 24 6.16 10.32 9.49
N GLN A 25 4.93 10.53 9.97
CA GLN A 25 4.61 10.45 11.40
C GLN A 25 4.83 9.04 11.96
N PHE A 26 4.38 8.02 11.24
CA PHE A 26 4.55 6.61 11.63
C PHE A 26 6.03 6.24 11.76
N ALA A 27 6.86 6.69 10.81
CA ALA A 27 8.30 6.46 10.82
C ALA A 27 8.98 7.22 11.98
N ALA A 28 8.61 8.47 12.21
CA ALA A 28 9.18 9.30 13.28
C ALA A 28 8.87 8.72 14.67
N GLU A 29 7.65 8.23 14.91
CA GLU A 29 7.26 7.56 16.16
C GLU A 29 8.13 6.32 16.46
N ARG A 30 8.72 5.72 15.43
CA ARG A 30 9.58 4.52 15.52
C ARG A 30 11.07 4.83 15.40
N ASN A 31 11.44 6.10 15.23
CA ASN A 31 12.81 6.54 14.92
C ASN A 31 13.39 5.88 13.66
N TRP A 32 12.55 5.65 12.64
CA TRP A 32 12.92 4.96 11.40
C TRP A 32 13.50 5.88 10.33
N GLU A 33 13.45 7.20 10.52
CA GLU A 33 13.98 8.19 9.59
C GLU A 33 15.47 7.97 9.24
N ASN A 34 16.23 7.37 10.15
CA ASN A 34 17.64 7.03 9.93
C ASN A 34 17.84 5.94 8.86
N PHE A 35 16.81 5.14 8.57
CA PHE A 35 16.82 4.09 7.56
C PHE A 35 16.25 4.56 6.21
N HIS A 36 15.58 5.71 6.14
CA HIS A 36 14.97 6.28 4.93
C HIS A 36 16.01 6.97 4.03
N THR A 37 17.11 6.29 3.72
CA THR A 37 18.07 6.74 2.72
C THR A 37 17.54 6.48 1.32
N ALA A 38 17.92 7.29 0.32
CA ALA A 38 17.49 7.10 -1.07
C ALA A 38 17.79 5.68 -1.60
N LYS A 39 18.88 5.06 -1.15
CA LYS A 39 19.23 3.67 -1.46
C LYS A 39 18.24 2.67 -0.86
N ASN A 40 17.91 2.82 0.42
CA ASN A 40 17.03 1.87 1.10
C ASN A 40 15.60 1.98 0.57
N LEU A 41 15.10 3.20 0.35
CA LEU A 41 13.78 3.43 -0.23
C LEU A 41 13.68 2.85 -1.65
N SER A 42 14.69 3.04 -2.50
CA SER A 42 14.67 2.47 -3.85
C SER A 42 14.69 0.93 -3.84
N MET A 43 15.36 0.33 -2.86
CA MET A 43 15.34 -1.12 -2.65
C MET A 43 13.99 -1.59 -2.13
N SER A 44 13.37 -0.89 -1.18
CA SER A 44 12.05 -1.23 -0.63
C SER A 44 11.00 -1.26 -1.75
N VAL A 45 10.93 -0.21 -2.57
CA VAL A 45 9.99 -0.15 -3.71
C VAL A 45 10.18 -1.34 -4.66
N ALA A 46 11.43 -1.76 -4.90
CA ALA A 46 11.70 -2.92 -5.76
C ALA A 46 11.29 -4.25 -5.12
N ILE A 47 11.34 -4.35 -3.78
CA ILE A 47 10.90 -5.52 -3.02
C ILE A 47 9.37 -5.61 -3.06
N GLU A 48 8.65 -4.55 -2.67
CA GLU A 48 7.17 -4.57 -2.67
C GLU A 48 6.61 -4.78 -4.09
N ALA A 49 7.28 -4.22 -5.11
CA ALA A 49 6.90 -4.49 -6.50
C ALA A 49 7.11 -5.95 -6.89
N ALA A 50 8.09 -6.64 -6.31
CA ALA A 50 8.28 -8.06 -6.48
C ALA A 50 7.19 -8.88 -5.76
N GLU A 51 6.84 -8.52 -4.52
CA GLU A 51 5.76 -9.14 -3.74
C GLU A 51 4.41 -9.00 -4.47
N LEU A 52 4.10 -7.83 -5.01
CA LEU A 52 2.95 -7.61 -5.90
C LEU A 52 2.95 -8.56 -7.11
N MET A 53 4.11 -8.79 -7.73
CA MET A 53 4.22 -9.71 -8.87
C MET A 53 4.02 -11.18 -8.47
N GLU A 54 4.28 -11.57 -7.22
CA GLU A 54 4.09 -12.95 -6.75
C GLU A 54 2.64 -13.41 -6.84
N HIS A 55 1.68 -12.50 -6.69
CA HIS A 55 0.24 -12.78 -6.88
C HIS A 55 -0.10 -13.22 -8.31
N PHE A 56 0.73 -12.89 -9.30
CA PHE A 56 0.47 -13.14 -10.72
C PHE A 56 1.49 -14.09 -11.36
N GLN A 57 2.56 -14.48 -10.65
CA GLN A 57 3.73 -15.14 -11.24
C GLN A 57 3.42 -16.48 -11.94
N TRP A 58 2.38 -17.20 -11.52
CA TRP A 58 1.98 -18.51 -12.07
C TRP A 58 0.73 -18.44 -12.97
N SER A 59 0.26 -17.23 -13.24
CA SER A 59 -1.01 -16.98 -13.91
C SER A 59 -0.77 -16.78 -15.40
N GLU A 60 -1.22 -17.71 -16.25
CA GLU A 60 -0.98 -17.62 -17.71
C GLU A 60 -1.69 -16.42 -18.36
N SER A 61 -2.82 -15.99 -17.78
CA SER A 61 -3.49 -14.70 -18.01
C SER A 61 -4.78 -14.69 -17.19
N ILE A 62 -4.74 -14.27 -15.92
CA ILE A 62 -5.98 -14.13 -15.13
C ILE A 62 -6.63 -12.79 -15.50
N PRO A 63 -7.81 -12.75 -16.15
CA PRO A 63 -8.60 -11.53 -16.15
C PRO A 63 -8.95 -11.18 -14.70
N GLN A 64 -8.85 -9.91 -14.32
CA GLN A 64 -9.11 -9.39 -12.96
C GLN A 64 -10.39 -9.93 -12.29
N ARG A 65 -11.35 -10.40 -13.08
CA ARG A 65 -12.62 -11.00 -12.66
C ARG A 65 -12.52 -12.37 -11.98
N ASP A 66 -11.38 -13.05 -12.04
CA ASP A 66 -11.24 -14.38 -11.44
C ASP A 66 -10.54 -14.36 -10.07
N LEU A 67 -10.11 -13.19 -9.59
CA LEU A 67 -9.57 -13.05 -8.23
C LEU A 67 -10.71 -13.08 -7.20
N SER A 68 -10.55 -13.90 -6.16
CA SER A 68 -11.38 -13.86 -4.96
C SER A 68 -11.21 -12.55 -4.20
N GLU A 69 -12.15 -12.24 -3.30
CA GLU A 69 -12.06 -11.05 -2.44
C GLU A 69 -10.78 -11.04 -1.59
N LEU A 70 -10.31 -12.22 -1.17
CA LEU A 70 -9.07 -12.36 -0.40
C LEU A 70 -7.84 -12.05 -1.26
N GLU A 71 -7.80 -12.54 -2.50
CA GLU A 71 -6.70 -12.25 -3.42
C GLU A 71 -6.68 -10.77 -3.82
N LEU A 72 -7.85 -10.15 -4.02
CA LEU A 72 -7.97 -8.72 -4.27
C LEU A 72 -7.50 -7.89 -3.08
N ALA A 73 -7.82 -8.30 -1.86
CA ALA A 73 -7.35 -7.62 -0.65
C ALA A 73 -5.82 -7.69 -0.54
N ALA A 74 -5.23 -8.86 -0.76
CA ALA A 74 -3.77 -9.02 -0.72
C ALA A 74 -3.07 -8.20 -1.81
N VAL A 75 -3.59 -8.21 -3.05
CA VAL A 75 -3.06 -7.35 -4.13
C VAL A 75 -3.17 -5.86 -3.77
N ALA A 76 -4.25 -5.45 -3.09
CA ALA A 76 -4.43 -4.06 -2.66
C ALA A 76 -3.43 -3.66 -1.56
N GLU A 77 -3.07 -4.58 -0.66
CA GLU A 77 -2.03 -4.38 0.36
C GLU A 77 -0.67 -4.11 -0.32
N GLU A 78 -0.24 -4.97 -1.25
CA GLU A 78 1.04 -4.79 -1.96
C GLU A 78 1.07 -3.52 -2.82
N VAL A 79 -0.06 -3.13 -3.43
CA VAL A 79 -0.16 -1.85 -4.15
C VAL A 79 -0.01 -0.66 -3.21
N ALA A 80 -0.56 -0.75 -1.99
CA ALA A 80 -0.39 0.30 -0.98
C ALA A 80 1.07 0.40 -0.52
N ASP A 81 1.75 -0.73 -0.33
CA ASP A 81 3.14 -0.77 0.12
C ASP A 81 4.10 -0.20 -0.94
N VAL A 82 3.87 -0.47 -2.23
CA VAL A 82 4.61 0.17 -3.35
C VAL A 82 4.42 1.70 -3.37
N LEU A 83 3.27 2.21 -2.96
CA LEU A 83 2.93 3.63 -2.99
C LEU A 83 3.48 4.42 -1.79
N SER A 84 3.64 3.76 -0.64
CA SER A 84 3.97 4.36 0.66
C SER A 84 5.39 4.93 0.76
#